data_AF-A0A1G4U0W7-F1
#
_entry.id   AF-A0A1G4U0W7-F1
#
_cell.length_a   1.000
_cell.length_b   1.000
_cell.length_c   1.000
_cell.angle_alpha   90.00
_cell.angle_beta   90.00
_cell.angle_gamma   90.00
#
_symmetry.space_group_name_H-M   'P 1'
#
loop_
_entity.id
_entity.type
_entity.pdbx_description
1 polymer ?
#
loop_
_entity_poly.entity_id
_entity_poly.type
_entity_poly.pdbx_seq_one_letter_code
_entity_poly.pdbx_strand_id
1 'polypeptide(L)'
;MTPRQLGPLAAAALLLAAATPAAWATDAAACRRDHAEPRATLDCLTALQVASERELQRSVEGVTAVIEARADLQPAQRRRWSALFEESQGRFVHWRNFECQSIAPFEGEGPRQSIGGRLGGSGVMEQRLICLIGHNEQRARDLESRYAPDGGWPPAPLAAEPAEGSATAPAQPAPYTTAPRIIMIAP
;
A
#
# COMPACT_ATOMS: atom_id res chain seq x y z
N MET A 1 -26.99 -58.40 -18.22
CA MET A 1 -26.19 -57.38 -18.94
C MET A 1 -27.13 -56.25 -19.32
N THR A 2 -27.18 -55.21 -18.48
CA THR A 2 -28.03 -54.02 -18.65
C THR A 2 -27.13 -52.84 -19.03
N PRO A 3 -27.42 -52.11 -20.13
CA PRO A 3 -26.59 -50.99 -20.55
C PRO A 3 -26.84 -49.78 -19.63
N ARG A 4 -25.76 -49.28 -19.01
CA ARG A 4 -25.74 -48.00 -18.29
C ARG A 4 -25.78 -46.87 -19.32
N GLN A 5 -26.88 -46.13 -19.33
CA GLN A 5 -26.99 -44.89 -20.07
C GLN A 5 -26.16 -43.80 -19.37
N LEU A 6 -25.19 -43.24 -20.11
CA LEU A 6 -24.53 -41.98 -19.79
C LEU A 6 -25.50 -40.85 -20.12
N GLY A 7 -26.04 -40.22 -19.08
CA GLY A 7 -26.85 -39.00 -19.21
C GLY A 7 -25.96 -37.77 -19.45
N PRO A 8 -26.31 -36.91 -20.42
CA PRO A 8 -25.57 -35.69 -20.71
C PRO A 8 -26.12 -34.49 -19.89
N LEU A 9 -25.30 -33.44 -19.80
CA LEU A 9 -25.66 -32.05 -19.46
C LEU A 9 -26.02 -31.72 -18.00
N ALA A 10 -25.05 -31.17 -17.29
CA ALA A 10 -25.27 -30.08 -16.33
C ALA A 10 -24.06 -29.14 -16.35
N ALA A 11 -23.92 -28.41 -17.46
CA ALA A 11 -23.16 -27.16 -17.49
C ALA A 11 -24.07 -26.08 -16.90
N ALA A 12 -23.78 -25.56 -15.70
CA ALA A 12 -24.17 -24.24 -15.23
C ALA A 12 -23.83 -24.08 -13.73
N ALA A 13 -22.67 -23.48 -13.45
CA ALA A 13 -22.49 -22.55 -12.33
C ALA A 13 -21.12 -21.87 -12.46
N LEU A 14 -20.86 -21.21 -13.59
CA LEU A 14 -19.94 -20.07 -13.60
C LEU A 14 -20.67 -18.94 -12.86
N LEU A 15 -20.66 -19.00 -11.53
CA LEU A 15 -20.93 -17.84 -10.71
C LEU A 15 -19.81 -16.86 -11.00
N LEU A 16 -20.11 -15.90 -11.86
CA LEU A 16 -19.38 -14.65 -11.98
C LEU A 16 -19.25 -14.07 -10.58
N ALA A 17 -18.10 -14.29 -9.96
CA ALA A 17 -17.59 -13.39 -8.95
C ALA A 17 -17.38 -12.06 -9.68
N ALA A 18 -18.44 -11.25 -9.72
CA ALA A 18 -18.30 -9.83 -10.02
C ALA A 18 -17.33 -9.31 -8.97
N ALA A 19 -16.09 -9.06 -9.40
CA ALA A 19 -15.12 -8.31 -8.63
C ALA A 19 -15.82 -7.00 -8.28
N THR A 20 -16.27 -6.88 -7.03
CA THR A 20 -16.78 -5.61 -6.51
C THR A 20 -15.69 -4.59 -6.75
N PRO A 21 -15.95 -3.49 -7.49
CA PRO A 21 -14.97 -2.42 -7.58
C PRO A 21 -14.68 -1.98 -6.16
N ALA A 22 -13.43 -2.17 -5.78
CA ALA A 22 -13.07 -2.26 -4.40
C ALA A 22 -13.19 -0.88 -3.74
N ALA A 23 -13.62 -0.87 -2.48
CA ALA A 23 -14.09 0.29 -1.75
C ALA A 23 -13.12 1.50 -1.73
N TRP A 24 -11.83 1.30 -2.03
CA TRP A 24 -10.80 2.34 -2.17
C TRP A 24 -11.06 3.35 -3.29
N ALA A 25 -11.77 2.95 -4.35
CA ALA A 25 -12.18 3.87 -5.40
C ALA A 25 -13.16 4.95 -4.87
N THR A 26 -13.82 4.69 -3.74
CA THR A 26 -14.92 5.52 -3.22
C THR A 26 -14.41 6.82 -2.59
N ASP A 27 -13.32 6.74 -1.81
CA ASP A 27 -12.79 7.89 -1.04
C ASP A 27 -11.91 8.80 -1.89
N ALA A 28 -11.06 8.23 -2.76
CA ALA A 28 -10.32 9.02 -3.74
C ALA A 28 -11.26 9.71 -4.76
N ALA A 29 -12.34 9.04 -5.17
CA ALA A 29 -13.35 9.68 -6.01
C ALA A 29 -14.14 10.75 -5.26
N ALA A 30 -14.29 10.67 -3.93
CA ALA A 30 -14.89 11.72 -3.12
C ALA A 30 -14.04 13.00 -3.17
N CYS A 31 -12.72 12.91 -2.99
CA CYS A 31 -11.82 14.07 -3.13
C CYS A 31 -12.00 14.80 -4.48
N ARG A 32 -12.18 14.07 -5.58
CA ARG A 32 -12.45 14.66 -6.90
C ARG A 32 -13.82 15.31 -7.01
N ARG A 33 -14.85 14.72 -6.40
CA ARG A 33 -16.22 15.26 -6.45
C ARG A 33 -16.38 16.52 -5.60
N ASP A 34 -15.76 16.51 -4.43
CA ASP A 34 -15.97 17.55 -3.41
C ASP A 34 -15.07 18.77 -3.61
N HIS A 35 -13.98 18.62 -4.37
CA HIS A 35 -13.03 19.68 -4.66
C HIS A 35 -12.87 19.89 -6.17
N ALA A 36 -13.44 20.99 -6.68
CA ALA A 36 -13.29 21.39 -8.09
C ALA A 36 -11.94 22.06 -8.40
N GLU A 37 -11.25 22.56 -7.37
CA GLU A 37 -9.95 23.23 -7.50
C GLU A 37 -8.80 22.20 -7.37
N PRO A 38 -7.86 22.14 -8.33
CA PRO A 38 -6.85 21.07 -8.36
C PRO A 38 -5.98 20.94 -7.11
N ARG A 39 -5.63 22.05 -6.45
CA ARG A 39 -4.81 22.01 -5.24
C ARG A 39 -5.59 21.43 -4.06
N ALA A 40 -6.83 21.86 -3.86
CA ALA A 40 -7.72 21.30 -2.84
C ALA A 40 -7.94 19.79 -3.03
N THR A 41 -8.08 19.32 -4.28
CA THR A 41 -8.13 17.88 -4.57
C THR A 41 -6.85 17.16 -4.15
N LEU A 42 -5.67 17.71 -4.46
CA LEU A 42 -4.38 17.12 -4.09
C LEU A 42 -4.14 17.12 -2.58
N ASP A 43 -4.56 18.17 -1.87
CA ASP A 43 -4.47 18.25 -0.41
C ASP A 43 -5.35 17.16 0.24
N CYS A 44 -6.58 16.96 -0.27
CA CYS A 44 -7.46 15.87 0.15
C CYS A 44 -6.84 14.49 -0.08
N LEU A 45 -6.31 14.22 -1.28
CA LEU A 45 -5.66 12.96 -1.59
C LEU A 45 -4.39 12.72 -0.76
N THR A 46 -3.64 13.77 -0.44
CA THR A 46 -2.46 13.67 0.43
C THR A 46 -2.87 13.27 1.84
N ALA A 47 -3.94 13.87 2.39
CA ALA A 47 -4.46 13.51 3.70
C ALA A 47 -4.95 12.04 3.74
N LEU A 48 -5.66 11.59 2.71
CA LEU A 48 -6.07 10.18 2.57
C LEU A 48 -4.88 9.24 2.46
N GLN A 49 -3.85 9.61 1.69
CA GLN A 49 -2.64 8.82 1.54
C GLN A 49 -1.93 8.63 2.90
N VAL A 50 -1.76 9.70 3.68
CA VAL A 50 -1.22 9.62 5.05
C VAL A 50 -2.08 8.76 5.95
N ALA A 51 -3.41 8.88 5.88
CA ALA A 51 -4.33 8.06 6.66
C ALA A 51 -4.19 6.57 6.29
N SER A 52 -4.15 6.23 5.00
CA SER A 52 -3.96 4.85 4.52
C SER A 52 -2.62 4.25 4.94
N GLU A 53 -1.55 5.05 5.04
CA GLU A 53 -0.26 4.58 5.54
C GLU A 53 -0.31 4.25 7.02
N ARG A 54 -0.98 5.08 7.82
CA ARG A 54 -1.20 4.80 9.25
C ARG A 54 -2.05 3.56 9.46
N GLU A 55 -3.08 3.37 8.63
CA GLU A 55 -3.90 2.16 8.62
C GLU A 55 -3.05 0.92 8.35
N LEU A 56 -2.30 0.92 7.25
CA LEU A 56 -1.42 -0.18 6.89
C LEU A 56 -0.39 -0.47 7.99
N GLN A 57 0.24 0.57 8.54
CA GLN A 57 1.23 0.42 9.61
C GLN A 57 0.61 -0.24 10.86
N ARG A 58 -0.60 0.18 11.25
CA ARG A 58 -1.33 -0.44 12.36
C ARG A 58 -1.59 -1.93 12.11
N SER A 59 -2.02 -2.27 10.89
CA SER A 59 -2.27 -3.67 10.53
C SER A 59 -0.97 -4.49 10.55
N VAL A 60 0.16 -3.93 10.09
CA VAL A 60 1.48 -4.58 10.17
C VAL A 60 1.91 -4.82 11.63
N GLU A 61 1.79 -3.82 12.50
CA GLU A 61 2.08 -3.95 13.93
C GLU A 61 1.18 -4.99 14.61
N GLY A 62 -0.12 -4.99 14.24
CA GLY A 62 -1.09 -5.97 14.70
C GLY A 62 -0.70 -7.41 14.35
N VAL A 63 -0.28 -7.67 13.11
CA VAL A 63 0.21 -9.00 12.71
C VAL A 63 1.43 -9.40 13.53
N THR A 64 2.39 -8.51 13.72
CA THR A 64 3.59 -8.79 14.53
C THR A 64 3.21 -9.18 15.96
N ALA A 65 2.33 -8.41 16.61
CA ALA A 65 1.84 -8.70 17.95
C ALA A 65 1.10 -10.05 18.02
N VAL A 66 0.29 -10.38 17.01
CA VAL A 66 -0.39 -11.68 16.93
C VAL A 66 0.62 -12.81 16.85
N ILE A 67 1.64 -12.72 15.99
CA ILE A 67 2.67 -13.75 15.85
C ILE A 67 3.40 -13.96 17.19
N GLU A 68 3.75 -12.88 17.89
CA GLU A 68 4.44 -12.92 19.18
C GLU A 68 3.58 -13.58 20.27
N ALA A 69 2.28 -13.29 20.30
CA ALA A 69 1.34 -13.83 21.28
C ALA A 69 1.01 -15.33 21.11
N ARG A 70 1.45 -15.98 20.02
CA ARG A 70 1.20 -17.41 19.74
C ARG A 70 1.95 -18.33 20.70
N ALA A 71 1.34 -18.60 21.85
CA ALA A 71 1.86 -19.50 22.89
C ALA A 71 1.91 -20.97 22.45
N ASP A 72 1.14 -21.36 21.44
CA ASP A 72 1.09 -22.69 20.85
C ASP A 72 2.32 -23.02 19.97
N LEU A 73 3.07 -22.00 19.55
CA LEU A 73 4.26 -22.17 18.70
C LEU A 73 5.54 -22.26 19.54
N GLN A 74 6.53 -22.99 19.01
CA GLN A 74 7.88 -22.94 19.58
C GLN A 74 8.54 -21.58 19.30
N PRO A 75 9.42 -21.06 20.18
CA PRO A 75 10.05 -19.75 19.98
C PRO A 75 10.79 -19.61 18.64
N ALA A 76 11.42 -20.68 18.14
CA ALA A 76 12.09 -20.68 16.85
C ALA A 76 11.10 -20.56 15.65
N GLN A 77 9.91 -21.14 15.78
CA GLN A 77 8.87 -21.04 14.75
C GLN A 77 8.28 -19.62 14.70
N ARG A 78 8.00 -19.00 15.86
CA ARG A 78 7.56 -17.59 15.92
C ARG A 78 8.57 -16.66 15.25
N ARG A 79 9.86 -16.75 15.63
CA ARG A 79 10.92 -15.92 15.01
C ARG A 79 11.02 -16.11 13.50
N ARG A 80 10.95 -17.35 13.02
CA ARG A 80 10.96 -17.63 11.58
C ARG A 80 9.76 -17.02 10.88
N TRP A 81 8.57 -17.11 11.47
CA TRP A 81 7.38 -16.51 10.91
C TRP A 81 7.47 -14.98 10.88
N SER A 82 7.87 -14.32 11.97
CA SER A 82 8.08 -12.87 11.99
C SER A 82 9.05 -12.42 10.89
N ALA A 83 10.20 -13.09 10.73
CA ALA A 83 11.16 -12.77 9.68
C ALA A 83 10.59 -12.91 8.26
N LEU A 84 9.82 -13.97 7.98
CA LEU A 84 9.17 -14.16 6.69
C LEU A 84 8.09 -13.10 6.44
N PHE A 85 7.36 -12.70 7.49
CA PHE A 85 6.36 -11.66 7.40
C PHE A 85 7.01 -10.30 7.08
N GLU A 86 8.07 -9.93 7.81
CA GLU A 86 8.85 -8.71 7.57
C GLU A 86 9.41 -8.67 6.14
N GLU A 87 9.99 -9.77 5.65
CA GLU A 87 10.47 -9.86 4.27
C GLU A 87 9.33 -9.65 3.26
N SER A 88 8.18 -10.30 3.48
CA SER A 88 7.01 -10.16 2.61
C SER A 88 6.50 -8.70 2.56
N GLN A 89 6.52 -8.00 3.70
CA GLN A 89 6.09 -6.62 3.79
C GLN A 89 7.09 -5.68 3.12
N GLY A 90 8.39 -5.92 3.27
CA GLY A 90 9.43 -5.19 2.53
C GLY A 90 9.28 -5.33 1.01
N ARG A 91 9.00 -6.55 0.52
CA ARG A 91 8.73 -6.81 -0.91
C ARG A 91 7.48 -6.08 -1.39
N PHE A 92 6.40 -6.08 -0.60
CA PHE A 92 5.19 -5.32 -0.90
C PHE A 92 5.48 -3.83 -1.04
N VAL A 93 6.19 -3.21 -0.08
CA VAL A 93 6.50 -1.77 -0.14
C VAL A 93 7.33 -1.43 -1.38
N HIS A 94 8.32 -2.26 -1.71
CA HIS A 94 9.14 -2.07 -2.90
C HIS A 94 8.30 -2.13 -4.19
N TRP A 95 7.49 -3.19 -4.33
CA TRP A 95 6.59 -3.36 -5.48
C TRP A 95 5.59 -2.21 -5.59
N ARG A 96 4.87 -1.87 -4.50
CA ARG A 96 3.92 -0.75 -4.46
C ARG A 96 4.57 0.56 -4.91
N ASN A 97 5.78 0.85 -4.42
CA ASN A 97 6.47 2.08 -4.79
C ASN A 97 6.84 2.09 -6.27
N PHE A 98 7.26 0.95 -6.83
CA PHE A 98 7.54 0.81 -8.26
C PHE A 98 6.27 1.04 -9.10
N GLU A 99 5.17 0.34 -8.79
CA GLU A 99 3.87 0.52 -9.46
C GLU A 99 3.43 1.99 -9.44
N CYS A 100 3.38 2.61 -8.26
CA CYS A 100 2.81 3.95 -8.14
C CYS A 100 3.71 5.08 -8.64
N GLN A 101 5.03 4.88 -8.71
CA GLN A 101 5.95 5.91 -9.20
C GLN A 101 6.26 5.76 -10.68
N SER A 102 6.28 4.53 -11.19
CA SER A 102 6.75 4.23 -12.55
C SER A 102 5.66 3.80 -13.50
N ILE A 103 4.51 3.32 -13.01
CA ILE A 103 3.42 2.80 -13.86
C ILE A 103 2.18 3.69 -13.75
N ALA A 104 1.66 3.93 -12.54
CA ALA A 104 0.43 4.69 -12.31
C ALA A 104 0.34 6.05 -13.05
N PRO A 105 1.43 6.84 -13.22
CA PRO A 105 1.38 8.06 -14.02
C PRO A 105 0.86 7.91 -15.46
N PHE A 106 0.91 6.70 -16.02
CA PHE A 106 0.48 6.38 -17.38
C PHE A 106 -0.94 5.78 -17.46
N GLU A 107 -1.58 5.49 -16.32
CA GLU A 107 -2.85 4.77 -16.26
C GLU A 107 -4.08 5.67 -16.22
N GLY A 108 -3.89 6.98 -16.04
CA GLY A 108 -5.00 7.92 -16.00
C GLY A 108 -5.65 8.14 -17.37
N GLU A 109 -6.91 8.59 -17.35
CA GLU A 109 -7.65 8.96 -18.56
C GLU A 109 -7.44 10.44 -18.97
N GLY A 110 -7.03 10.67 -20.22
CA GLY A 110 -7.21 11.95 -20.94
C GLY A 110 -5.94 12.69 -21.41
N PRO A 111 -6.07 13.62 -22.38
CA PRO A 111 -4.94 14.29 -23.05
C PRO A 111 -4.16 15.29 -22.18
N ARG A 112 -4.60 15.55 -20.95
CA ARG A 112 -3.87 16.37 -19.96
C ARG A 112 -2.77 15.60 -19.20
N GLN A 113 -2.58 14.32 -19.50
CA GLN A 113 -1.83 13.39 -18.66
C GLN A 113 -0.59 12.78 -19.31
N SER A 114 -0.16 13.26 -20.49
CA SER A 114 1.13 12.84 -21.02
C SER A 114 2.27 13.52 -20.24
N ILE A 115 3.22 12.69 -19.77
CA ILE A 115 4.58 13.14 -19.46
C ILE A 115 5.13 13.76 -20.76
N GLY A 116 4.96 15.06 -20.92
CA GLY A 116 5.25 15.75 -22.19
C GLY A 116 4.37 16.96 -22.52
N GLY A 117 3.28 17.21 -21.78
CA GLY A 117 2.47 18.43 -21.92
C GLY A 117 3.13 19.70 -21.32
N ARG A 118 4.37 20.02 -21.70
CA ARG A 118 5.20 21.20 -21.34
C ARG A 118 5.43 21.55 -19.86
N LEU A 119 4.60 21.13 -18.92
CA LEU A 119 4.72 21.39 -17.47
C LEU A 119 3.98 20.24 -16.76
N GLY A 120 4.69 19.20 -16.29
CA GLY A 120 4.11 18.00 -15.67
C GLY A 120 2.83 18.29 -14.87
N GLY A 121 1.68 17.85 -15.40
CA GLY A 121 0.37 18.20 -14.87
C GLY A 121 0.09 17.54 -13.52
N SER A 122 -0.82 18.15 -12.74
CA SER A 122 -1.33 17.63 -11.47
C SER A 122 -1.83 16.18 -11.55
N GLY A 123 -2.27 15.73 -12.73
CA GLY A 123 -2.72 14.36 -12.98
C GLY A 123 -1.67 13.28 -12.65
N VAL A 124 -0.37 13.53 -12.82
CA VAL A 124 0.68 12.55 -12.48
C VAL A 124 0.75 12.32 -10.97
N MET A 125 0.68 13.39 -10.18
CA MET A 125 0.67 13.30 -8.72
C MET A 125 -0.64 12.71 -8.21
N GLU A 126 -1.76 13.07 -8.82
CA GLU A 126 -3.07 12.50 -8.51
C GLU A 126 -3.07 10.97 -8.68
N GLN A 127 -2.67 10.46 -9.85
CA GLN A 127 -2.66 9.01 -10.11
C GLN A 127 -1.73 8.26 -9.14
N ARG A 128 -0.55 8.84 -8.85
CA ARG A 128 0.37 8.28 -7.86
C ARG A 128 -0.28 8.17 -6.48
N LEU A 129 -0.95 9.23 -6.01
CA LEU A 129 -1.61 9.23 -4.69
C LEU A 129 -2.74 8.20 -4.65
N ILE A 130 -3.57 8.13 -5.69
CA ILE A 130 -4.67 7.14 -5.81
C ILE A 130 -4.12 5.72 -5.75
N CYS A 131 -3.04 5.43 -6.49
CA CYS A 131 -2.37 4.13 -6.47
C CYS A 131 -1.86 3.77 -5.06
N LEU A 132 -1.20 4.72 -4.38
CA LEU A 132 -0.67 4.49 -3.03
C LEU A 132 -1.79 4.17 -2.03
N ILE A 133 -2.87 4.97 -2.05
CA ILE A 133 -4.05 4.77 -1.21
C ILE A 133 -4.62 3.36 -1.45
N GLY A 134 -4.90 3.03 -2.72
CA GLY A 134 -5.53 1.76 -3.09
C GLY A 134 -4.72 0.54 -2.63
N HIS A 135 -3.40 0.54 -2.88
CA HIS A 135 -2.55 -0.57 -2.44
C HIS A 135 -2.38 -0.65 -0.93
N ASN A 136 -2.27 0.48 -0.23
CA ASN A 136 -2.17 0.50 1.23
C ASN A 136 -3.40 -0.11 1.88
N GLU A 137 -4.58 0.36 1.50
CA GLU A 137 -5.83 -0.15 2.04
C GLU A 137 -6.07 -1.62 1.68
N GLN A 138 -5.76 -2.01 0.45
CA GLN A 138 -5.92 -3.41 0.04
C GLN A 138 -5.03 -4.33 0.85
N ARG A 139 -3.79 -3.91 1.12
CA ARG A 139 -2.87 -4.67 1.96
C ARG A 139 -3.33 -4.68 3.42
N ALA A 140 -3.80 -3.55 3.96
CA ALA A 140 -4.33 -3.49 5.32
C ALA A 140 -5.49 -4.50 5.51
N ARG A 141 -6.46 -4.52 4.58
CA ARG A 141 -7.58 -5.48 4.58
C ARG A 141 -7.12 -6.94 4.47
N ASP A 142 -6.14 -7.23 3.61
CA ASP A 142 -5.56 -8.58 3.52
C ASP A 142 -4.99 -9.03 4.87
N LEU A 143 -4.21 -8.16 5.53
CA LEU A 143 -3.64 -8.45 6.84
C LEU A 143 -4.72 -8.63 7.91
N GLU A 144 -5.73 -7.76 7.94
CA GLU A 144 -6.87 -7.85 8.86
C GLU A 144 -7.62 -9.16 8.69
N SER A 145 -8.01 -9.49 7.45
CA SER A 145 -8.80 -10.69 7.15
C SER A 145 -8.13 -12.00 7.58
N ARG A 146 -6.79 -12.00 7.67
CA ARG A 146 -5.98 -13.18 7.98
C ARG A 146 -5.58 -13.28 9.44
N TYR A 147 -5.41 -12.15 10.12
CA TYR A 147 -4.71 -12.10 11.40
C TYR A 147 -5.43 -11.30 12.48
N ALA A 148 -6.39 -10.44 12.14
CA ALA A 148 -7.06 -9.63 13.15
C ALA A 148 -7.79 -10.53 14.15
N PRO A 149 -7.69 -10.24 15.46
CA PRO A 149 -8.52 -10.90 16.45
C PRO A 149 -10.00 -10.50 16.28
N ASP A 150 -10.90 -11.23 16.94
CA ASP A 150 -12.31 -10.86 17.00
C ASP A 150 -12.42 -9.43 17.58
N GLY A 151 -12.98 -8.51 16.79
CA GLY A 151 -13.06 -7.08 17.13
C GLY A 151 -12.04 -6.18 16.45
N GLY A 152 -11.13 -6.71 15.63
CA GLY A 152 -10.19 -5.94 14.82
C GLY A 152 -8.89 -5.58 15.55
N TRP A 153 -8.07 -4.74 14.91
CA TRP A 153 -6.85 -4.24 15.54
C TRP A 153 -7.17 -3.25 16.66
N PRO A 154 -6.43 -3.27 17.78
CA PRO A 154 -6.54 -2.20 18.76
C PRO A 154 -6.24 -0.85 18.08
N PRO A 155 -6.91 0.23 18.51
CA PRO A 155 -6.64 1.55 17.94
C PRO A 155 -5.18 1.92 18.14
N ALA A 156 -4.57 2.53 17.12
CA ALA A 156 -3.22 3.06 17.25
C ALA A 156 -3.18 4.05 18.42
N PRO A 157 -2.13 4.04 19.26
CA PRO A 157 -1.94 5.09 20.26
C PRO A 157 -2.01 6.45 19.57
N LEU A 158 -2.78 7.39 20.14
CA LEU A 158 -2.77 8.77 19.66
C LEU A 158 -1.32 9.24 19.67
N ALA A 159 -0.86 9.80 18.53
CA ALA A 159 0.48 10.36 18.45
C ALA A 159 0.64 11.35 19.62
N ALA A 160 1.65 11.13 20.46
CA ALA A 160 1.97 12.09 21.50
C ALA A 160 2.12 13.46 20.83
N GLU A 161 1.39 14.45 21.34
CA GLU A 161 1.56 15.81 20.85
C GLU A 161 3.04 16.15 20.91
N PRO A 162 3.63 16.74 19.85
CA PRO A 162 5.01 17.17 19.90
C PRO A 162 5.12 18.09 21.11
N ALA A 163 5.90 17.68 22.10
CA ALA A 163 6.13 18.51 23.28
C ALA A 163 6.61 19.88 22.79
N GLU A 164 5.79 20.91 22.98
CA GLU A 164 6.18 22.30 22.79
C GLU A 164 7.44 22.52 23.64
N GLY A 165 8.61 22.55 23.01
CA GLY A 165 9.86 22.86 23.70
C GLY A 165 11.14 22.18 23.24
N SER A 166 11.11 21.18 22.34
CA SER A 166 12.37 20.62 21.82
C SER A 166 12.88 21.41 20.60
N ALA A 167 13.46 22.58 20.88
CA ALA A 167 14.36 23.25 19.94
C ALA A 167 15.63 22.41 19.77
N THR A 168 15.60 21.44 18.86
CA THR A 168 16.81 20.75 18.41
C THR A 168 17.55 21.69 17.46
N ALA A 169 18.72 22.17 17.88
CA ALA A 169 19.64 22.93 17.04
C ALA A 169 19.91 22.18 15.71
N PRO A 170 20.09 22.89 14.58
CA PRO A 170 20.38 22.25 13.31
C PRO A 170 21.68 21.44 13.42
N ALA A 171 21.57 20.13 13.23
CA ALA A 171 22.72 19.27 13.04
C ALA A 171 23.50 19.76 11.81
N GLN A 172 24.79 20.04 12.00
CA GLN A 172 25.70 20.35 10.90
C GLN A 172 25.73 19.17 9.91
N PRO A 173 25.68 19.43 8.59
CA PRO A 173 25.83 18.36 7.61
C PRO A 173 27.24 17.76 7.71
N ALA A 174 27.30 16.43 7.84
CA ALA A 174 28.55 15.70 7.80
C ALA A 174 29.27 15.93 6.46
N PRO A 175 30.61 16.05 6.44
CA PRO A 175 31.36 16.18 5.20
C PRO A 175 31.19 14.93 4.33
N TYR A 176 30.88 15.13 3.06
CA TYR A 176 30.79 14.08 2.05
C TYR A 176 32.13 13.35 1.92
N THR A 177 32.15 12.06 2.23
CA THR A 177 33.24 11.16 1.85
C THR A 177 33.16 10.90 0.34
N THR A 178 34.12 11.45 -0.38
CA THR A 178 34.34 11.21 -1.82
C THR A 178 34.48 9.71 -2.09
N ALA A 179 33.60 9.13 -2.90
CA ALA A 179 33.73 7.75 -3.35
C ALA A 179 34.98 7.58 -4.24
N PRO A 180 35.72 6.46 -4.14
CA PRO A 180 36.88 6.21 -5.00
C PRO A 180 36.45 5.99 -6.45
N ARG A 181 37.15 6.68 -7.37
CA ARG A 181 37.00 6.50 -8.82
C ARG A 181 37.36 5.06 -9.22
N ILE A 182 36.39 4.34 -9.77
CA ILE A 182 36.64 3.08 -10.49
C ILE A 182 37.33 3.45 -11.82
N ILE A 183 38.60 3.06 -11.97
CA ILE A 183 39.31 3.15 -13.24
C ILE A 183 38.83 1.99 -14.11
N MET A 184 38.08 2.30 -15.17
CA MET A 184 37.78 1.35 -16.24
C MET A 184 39.04 1.19 -17.10
N ILE A 185 39.66 0.01 -17.04
CA ILE A 185 40.68 -0.40 -18.01
C ILE A 185 39.93 -1.03 -19.20
N ALA A 186 40.02 -0.40 -20.36
CA ALA A 186 39.49 -0.94 -21.62
C ALA A 186 40.42 -2.03 -22.19
N PRO A 187 39.90 -3.00 -22.95
CA PRO A 187 40.68 -4.08 -23.55
C PRO A 187 41.65 -3.61 -24.64
#